data_AF-A0A091SVN5-F1
#
_entry.id   AF-A0A091SVN5-F1
#
_cell.length_a   1.000
_cell.length_b   1.000
_cell.length_c   1.000
_cell.angle_alpha   90.00
_cell.angle_beta   90.00
_cell.angle_gamma   90.00
#
_symmetry.space_group_name_H-M   'P 1'
#
loop_
_entity.id
_entity.type
_entity.pdbx_description
1 polymer ?
#
loop_
_entity_poly.entity_id
_entity_poly.type
_entity_poly.pdbx_seq_one_letter_code
_entity_poly.pdbx_strand_id
1 'polypeptide(L)'
;LLSSLLKQPNIATFVGFVLHIVFGLLGFLTLFEQLPLSLEWIFNLFSPFAFTAGISKMVKLEKYGPAFAPALYPFFNLHIILTLDSVLYLLLAIYFDKVLPGKYGVPYPPLFFLKPSYWFKPRKGYVGVQAGSESSHDPILSNNIEPMPPGFDGKEAIRLNSIKKIYKKKDKRTEALRGLSLNIYEGQITALLGHSGSGKTA
;
A
#
# COMPACT_ATOMS: atom_id res chain seq x y z
N LEU A 1 -7.25 7.82 -3.91
CA LEU A 1 -8.38 7.36 -3.08
C LEU A 1 -9.41 6.56 -3.89
N LEU A 2 -10.12 7.15 -4.86
CA LEU A 2 -11.17 6.45 -5.63
C LEU A 2 -10.71 5.15 -6.33
N SER A 3 -9.45 5.09 -6.78
CA SER A 3 -8.85 3.90 -7.39
C SER A 3 -8.81 2.68 -6.44
N SER A 4 -8.71 2.91 -5.12
CA SER A 4 -8.74 1.82 -4.13
C SER A 4 -10.17 1.33 -3.84
N LEU A 5 -11.18 2.19 -4.02
CA LEU A 5 -12.58 1.89 -3.71
C LEU A 5 -13.27 1.09 -4.82
N LEU A 6 -12.86 1.31 -6.08
CA LEU A 6 -13.51 0.76 -7.26
C LEU A 6 -12.65 -0.34 -7.89
N LYS A 7 -13.19 -1.56 -7.94
CA LYS A 7 -12.51 -2.73 -8.53
C LYS A 7 -12.20 -2.59 -10.03
N GLN A 8 -12.87 -1.66 -10.71
CA GLN A 8 -12.65 -1.39 -12.13
C GLN A 8 -11.92 -0.03 -12.29
N PRO A 9 -10.67 -0.03 -12.79
CA PRO A 9 -9.84 1.17 -12.82
C PRO A 9 -10.41 2.26 -13.74
N ASN A 10 -11.04 1.89 -14.86
CA ASN A 10 -11.58 2.84 -15.83
C ASN A 10 -12.82 3.60 -15.30
N ILE A 11 -13.64 2.95 -14.49
CA ILE A 11 -14.79 3.61 -13.85
C ILE A 11 -14.28 4.53 -12.73
N ALA A 12 -13.27 4.09 -11.98
CA ALA A 12 -12.68 4.88 -10.90
C ALA A 12 -12.09 6.19 -11.38
N THR A 13 -11.37 6.15 -12.50
CA THR A 13 -10.79 7.35 -13.12
C THR A 13 -11.88 8.27 -13.66
N PHE A 14 -12.88 7.73 -14.36
CA PHE A 14 -13.98 8.52 -14.90
C PHE A 14 -14.79 9.23 -13.81
N VAL A 15 -15.22 8.51 -12.77
CA VAL A 15 -15.98 9.08 -11.65
C VAL A 15 -15.14 10.10 -10.90
N GLY A 16 -13.85 9.80 -10.67
CA GLY A 16 -12.94 10.74 -10.02
C GLY A 16 -12.78 12.05 -10.80
N PHE A 17 -12.72 11.97 -12.12
CA PHE A 17 -12.59 13.12 -13.01
C PHE A 17 -13.86 13.98 -13.01
N VAL A 18 -15.05 13.36 -13.17
CA VAL A 18 -16.34 14.07 -13.12
C VAL A 18 -16.50 14.79 -11.78
N LEU A 19 -16.16 14.11 -10.67
CA LEU A 19 -16.26 14.69 -9.34
C LEU A 19 -15.30 15.89 -9.17
N HIS A 20 -14.07 15.81 -9.70
CA HIS A 20 -13.15 16.96 -9.71
C HIS A 20 -13.69 18.15 -10.48
N ILE A 21 -14.29 17.93 -11.65
CA ILE A 21 -14.89 19.00 -12.46
C ILE A 21 -16.05 19.65 -11.71
N VAL A 22 -16.95 18.87 -11.13
CA VAL A 22 -18.13 19.40 -10.43
C VAL A 22 -17.72 20.24 -9.23
N PHE A 23 -16.80 19.75 -8.37
CA PHE A 23 -16.33 20.51 -7.21
C PHE A 23 -15.47 21.71 -7.59
N GLY A 24 -14.67 21.61 -8.66
CA GLY A 24 -13.91 22.75 -9.19
C GLY A 24 -14.82 23.84 -9.77
N LEU A 25 -15.87 23.47 -10.50
CA LEU A 25 -16.87 24.42 -11.02
C LEU A 25 -17.66 25.07 -9.88
N LEU A 26 -18.03 24.28 -8.86
CA LEU A 26 -18.71 24.80 -7.67
C LEU A 26 -17.84 25.81 -6.91
N GLY A 27 -16.53 25.57 -6.82
CA GLY A 27 -15.60 26.53 -6.22
C GLY A 27 -15.37 27.76 -7.11
N PHE A 28 -15.44 27.64 -8.44
CA PHE A 28 -15.43 28.79 -9.35
C PHE A 28 -16.67 29.68 -9.22
N LEU A 29 -17.85 29.11 -8.95
CA LEU A 29 -19.07 29.90 -8.70
C LEU A 29 -18.94 30.86 -7.51
N THR A 30 -18.03 30.57 -6.57
CA THR A 30 -17.72 31.47 -5.44
C THR A 30 -17.10 32.81 -5.87
N LEU A 31 -16.67 32.93 -7.13
CA LEU A 31 -16.23 34.19 -7.72
C LEU A 31 -17.41 35.16 -7.88
N PHE A 32 -18.57 34.66 -8.30
CA PHE A 32 -19.76 35.48 -8.57
C PHE A 32 -20.67 35.62 -7.36
N GLU A 33 -20.86 34.56 -6.57
CA GLU A 33 -21.71 34.57 -5.37
C GLU A 33 -20.91 34.30 -4.10
N GLN A 34 -21.29 34.94 -2.99
CA GLN A 34 -20.75 34.60 -1.68
C GLN A 34 -21.55 33.44 -1.09
N LEU A 35 -20.90 32.29 -0.90
CA LEU A 35 -21.49 31.18 -0.17
C LEU A 35 -21.53 31.48 1.33
N PRO A 36 -22.52 30.96 2.08
CA PRO A 36 -22.54 31.09 3.52
C PRO A 36 -21.36 30.34 4.14
N LEU A 37 -20.82 30.91 5.23
CA LEU A 37 -19.58 30.47 5.87
C LEU A 37 -19.55 28.96 6.17
N SER A 38 -20.67 28.38 6.61
CA SER A 38 -20.78 26.96 6.97
C SER A 38 -20.62 26.01 5.77
N LEU A 39 -21.19 26.36 4.62
CA LEU A 39 -21.05 25.58 3.39
C LEU A 39 -19.62 25.65 2.84
N GLU A 40 -18.98 26.80 3.00
CA GLU A 40 -17.59 26.98 2.59
C GLU A 40 -16.65 26.04 3.35
N TRP A 41 -16.81 25.90 4.68
CA TRP A 41 -16.01 24.97 5.49
C TRP A 41 -16.20 23.50 5.10
N ILE A 42 -17.44 23.10 4.79
CA ILE A 42 -17.75 21.72 4.38
C ILE A 42 -17.15 21.41 3.01
N PHE A 43 -17.30 22.32 2.05
CA PHE A 43 -16.77 22.11 0.71
C PHE A 43 -15.26 22.30 0.63
N ASN A 44 -14.65 23.05 1.56
CA ASN A 44 -13.20 23.15 1.68
C ASN A 44 -12.51 21.81 1.93
N LEU A 45 -13.25 20.80 2.39
CA LEU A 45 -12.74 19.43 2.53
C LEU A 45 -12.41 18.79 1.16
N PHE A 46 -13.01 19.31 0.08
CA PHE A 46 -12.73 18.90 -1.29
C PHE A 46 -11.65 19.81 -1.88
N SER A 47 -10.44 19.25 -2.03
CA SER A 47 -9.26 19.99 -2.53
C SER A 47 -9.51 20.80 -3.84
N PRO A 48 -10.25 20.30 -4.85
CA PRO A 48 -10.56 21.09 -6.06
C PRO A 48 -11.41 22.33 -5.77
N PHE A 49 -12.34 22.25 -4.81
CA PHE A 49 -13.14 23.38 -4.37
C PHE A 49 -12.28 24.36 -3.55
N ALA A 50 -11.51 23.87 -2.59
CA ALA A 50 -10.65 24.70 -1.74
C ALA A 50 -9.67 25.55 -2.55
N PHE A 51 -9.08 24.95 -3.58
CA PHE A 51 -8.16 25.63 -4.49
C PHE A 51 -8.86 26.72 -5.30
N THR A 52 -10.00 26.41 -5.93
CA THR A 52 -10.73 27.37 -6.79
C THR A 52 -11.41 28.49 -5.99
N ALA A 53 -11.96 28.19 -4.81
CA ALA A 53 -12.47 29.18 -3.87
C ALA A 53 -11.34 30.08 -3.33
N GLY A 54 -10.16 29.51 -3.08
CA GLY A 54 -8.94 30.22 -2.75
C GLY A 54 -8.50 31.25 -3.78
N ILE A 55 -8.44 30.83 -5.05
CA ILE A 55 -8.15 31.74 -6.17
C ILE A 55 -9.23 32.82 -6.30
N SER A 56 -10.51 32.48 -6.11
CA SER A 56 -11.61 33.44 -6.14
C SER A 56 -11.47 34.52 -5.07
N LYS A 57 -11.01 34.15 -3.86
CA LYS A 57 -10.67 35.11 -2.79
C LYS A 57 -9.46 35.98 -3.14
N MET A 58 -8.44 35.42 -3.78
CA MET A 58 -7.27 36.17 -4.25
C MET A 58 -7.66 37.23 -5.29
N VAL A 59 -8.49 36.87 -6.27
CA VAL A 59 -8.98 37.80 -7.31
C VAL A 59 -9.85 38.91 -6.70
N LYS A 60 -10.71 38.57 -5.73
CA LYS A 60 -11.52 39.57 -5.00
C LYS A 60 -10.65 40.53 -4.18
N LEU A 61 -9.58 40.03 -3.57
CA LEU A 61 -8.62 40.86 -2.83
C LEU A 61 -7.89 41.84 -3.76
N GLU A 62 -7.47 41.39 -4.93
CA GLU A 62 -6.84 42.25 -5.95
C GLU A 62 -7.81 43.34 -6.46
N LYS A 63 -9.07 42.97 -6.70
CA LYS A 63 -10.07 43.87 -7.29
C LYS A 63 -10.65 44.89 -6.31
N TYR A 64 -10.89 44.51 -5.05
CA TYR A 64 -11.58 45.36 -4.05
C TYR A 64 -10.65 45.87 -2.95
N GLY A 65 -9.36 45.51 -3.00
CA GLY A 65 -8.36 45.90 -2.03
C GLY A 65 -8.53 45.21 -0.66
N PRO A 66 -7.64 45.52 0.31
CA PRO A 66 -7.62 44.90 1.63
C PRO A 66 -8.87 45.19 2.49
N ALA A 67 -9.75 46.10 2.08
CA ALA A 67 -10.99 46.44 2.77
C ALA A 67 -12.03 45.29 2.74
N PHE A 68 -11.97 44.41 1.74
CA PHE A 68 -12.90 43.28 1.61
C PHE A 68 -12.46 42.03 2.39
N ALA A 69 -11.18 41.97 2.78
CA ALA A 69 -10.62 40.90 3.60
C ALA A 69 -9.42 41.46 4.39
N PRO A 70 -9.65 42.02 5.60
CA PRO A 70 -8.60 42.67 6.40
C PRO A 70 -7.55 41.69 6.95
N ALA A 71 -7.66 40.40 6.66
CA ALA A 71 -6.76 39.40 7.18
C ALA A 71 -5.58 39.23 6.23
N LEU A 72 -4.37 39.50 6.73
CA LEU A 72 -3.06 39.10 6.18
C LEU A 72 -2.90 37.56 6.03
N TYR A 73 -3.99 36.79 6.22
CA TYR A 73 -4.01 35.33 6.32
C TYR A 73 -4.72 34.56 5.17
N PRO A 74 -5.12 35.10 4.00
CA PRO A 74 -5.90 34.29 3.04
C PRO A 74 -5.01 33.17 2.46
N PHE A 75 -3.75 33.49 2.19
CA PHE A 75 -2.73 32.55 1.74
C PHE A 75 -2.39 31.52 2.82
N PHE A 76 -2.16 31.96 4.05
CA PHE A 76 -1.82 31.06 5.16
C PHE A 76 -2.97 30.09 5.47
N ASN A 77 -4.21 30.58 5.51
CA ASN A 77 -5.39 29.74 5.70
C ASN A 77 -5.55 28.74 4.56
N LEU A 78 -5.38 29.16 3.30
CA LEU A 78 -5.43 28.27 2.15
C LEU A 78 -4.36 27.19 2.22
N HIS A 79 -3.13 27.54 2.59
CA HIS A 79 -2.05 26.59 2.76
C HIS A 79 -2.35 25.59 3.89
N ILE A 80 -2.92 26.02 5.01
CA ILE A 80 -3.33 25.13 6.11
C ILE A 80 -4.40 24.14 5.63
N ILE A 81 -5.44 24.62 4.96
CA ILE A 81 -6.56 23.79 4.48
C ILE A 81 -6.05 22.74 3.47
N LEU A 82 -5.24 23.15 2.48
CA LEU A 82 -4.67 22.21 1.49
C LEU A 82 -3.72 21.19 2.12
N THR A 83 -2.93 21.62 3.11
CA THR A 83 -2.01 20.71 3.82
C THR A 83 -2.78 19.70 4.66
N LEU A 84 -3.84 20.14 5.35
CA LEU A 84 -4.72 19.29 6.13
C LEU A 84 -5.42 18.25 5.23
N ASP A 85 -5.97 18.69 4.09
CA ASP A 85 -6.60 17.81 3.11
C ASP A 85 -5.63 16.76 2.57
N SER A 86 -4.40 17.16 2.22
CA SER A 86 -3.36 16.25 1.74
C SER A 86 -3.06 15.14 2.75
N VAL A 87 -2.88 15.51 4.02
CA VAL A 87 -2.64 14.56 5.11
C VAL A 87 -3.86 13.66 5.32
N LEU A 88 -5.07 14.22 5.30
CA LEU A 88 -6.31 13.46 5.45
C LEU A 88 -6.50 12.45 4.31
N TYR A 89 -6.31 12.86 3.05
CA TYR A 89 -6.41 11.99 1.89
C TYR A 89 -5.33 10.91 1.87
N LEU A 90 -4.13 11.21 2.36
CA LEU A 90 -3.06 10.22 2.52
C LEU A 90 -3.44 9.16 3.56
N LEU A 91 -3.92 9.58 4.74
CA LEU A 91 -4.40 8.67 5.79
C LEU A 91 -5.56 7.81 5.28
N LEU A 92 -6.51 8.43 4.57
CA LEU A 92 -7.67 7.74 4.02
C LEU A 92 -7.31 6.79 2.87
N ALA A 93 -6.31 7.12 2.06
CA ALA A 93 -5.77 6.22 1.03
C ALA A 93 -5.10 4.99 1.65
N ILE A 94 -4.31 5.17 2.71
CA ILE A 94 -3.71 4.06 3.48
C ILE A 94 -4.81 3.19 4.12
N TYR A 95 -5.85 3.83 4.66
CA TYR A 95 -7.00 3.14 5.24
C TYR A 95 -7.69 2.24 4.22
N PHE A 96 -8.05 2.77 3.04
CA PHE A 96 -8.76 1.98 2.02
C PHE A 96 -7.90 0.87 1.42
N ASP A 97 -6.60 1.10 1.20
CA ASP A 97 -5.68 0.06 0.69
C ASP A 97 -5.58 -1.16 1.62
N LYS A 98 -5.81 -0.97 2.91
CA LYS A 98 -5.73 -2.05 3.92
C LYS A 98 -7.09 -2.62 4.34
N VAL A 99 -8.17 -1.83 4.23
CA VAL A 99 -9.55 -2.26 4.54
C VAL A 99 -10.21 -2.98 3.36
N LEU A 100 -9.83 -2.66 2.13
CA LEU A 100 -10.25 -3.37 0.92
C LEU A 100 -9.07 -4.20 0.39
N PRO A 101 -8.72 -5.34 1.02
CA PRO A 101 -7.69 -6.19 0.48
C PRO A 101 -8.10 -6.64 -0.92
N GLY A 102 -7.22 -6.42 -1.90
CA GLY A 102 -7.33 -7.01 -3.22
C GLY A 102 -7.37 -8.55 -3.12
N LYS A 103 -7.49 -9.22 -4.27
CA LYS A 103 -7.74 -10.67 -4.39
C LYS A 103 -6.80 -11.61 -3.58
N TYR A 104 -5.66 -11.12 -3.07
CA TYR A 104 -4.67 -11.89 -2.30
C TYR A 104 -4.17 -11.19 -1.01
N GLY A 105 -4.79 -10.08 -0.58
CA GLY A 105 -4.35 -9.33 0.61
C GLY A 105 -4.93 -9.88 1.92
N VAL A 106 -4.14 -9.90 2.99
CA VAL A 106 -4.65 -10.17 4.35
C VAL A 106 -5.18 -8.85 4.94
N PRO A 107 -6.44 -8.75 5.38
CA PRO A 107 -6.99 -7.52 5.96
C PRO A 107 -6.25 -7.17 7.25
N TYR A 108 -5.76 -5.93 7.35
CA TYR A 108 -5.16 -5.41 8.59
C TYR A 108 -6.24 -4.79 9.49
N PRO A 109 -6.07 -4.83 10.83
CA PRO A 109 -7.03 -4.24 11.77
C PRO A 109 -7.12 -2.71 11.60
N PRO A 110 -8.30 -2.09 11.81
CA PRO A 110 -8.58 -0.69 11.48
C PRO A 110 -7.72 0.34 12.25
N LEU A 111 -7.18 -0.03 13.43
CA LEU A 111 -6.31 0.82 14.26
C LEU A 111 -4.81 0.63 14.00
N PHE A 112 -4.43 -0.01 12.89
CA PHE A 112 -3.05 -0.35 12.57
C PHE A 112 -2.13 0.88 12.39
N PHE A 113 -2.67 2.01 11.93
CA PHE A 113 -1.91 3.24 11.66
C PHE A 113 -1.28 3.87 12.91
N LEU A 114 -1.83 3.60 14.10
CA LEU A 114 -1.33 4.07 15.40
C LEU A 114 -0.25 3.17 16.03
N LYS A 115 0.02 1.99 15.46
CA LYS A 115 1.02 1.08 16.02
C LYS A 115 2.43 1.46 15.54
N PRO A 116 3.37 1.83 16.43
CA PRO A 116 4.75 2.16 16.06
C PRO A 116 5.46 1.00 15.34
N SER A 117 5.06 -0.24 15.61
CA SER A 117 5.56 -1.46 14.95
C SER A 117 5.28 -1.52 13.45
N TYR A 118 4.38 -0.68 12.92
CA TYR A 118 4.13 -0.59 11.48
C TYR A 118 5.16 0.30 10.77
N TRP A 119 5.34 1.53 11.29
CA TRP A 119 6.29 2.51 10.77
C TRP A 119 7.74 2.07 11.02
N PHE A 120 7.96 1.45 12.17
CA PHE A 120 9.22 0.86 12.56
C PHE A 120 9.04 -0.65 12.60
N LYS A 121 9.09 -1.29 11.43
CA LYS A 121 9.42 -2.72 11.42
C LYS A 121 10.82 -2.84 12.02
N PRO A 122 11.02 -3.61 13.12
CA PRO A 122 12.36 -4.05 13.41
C PRO A 122 12.84 -4.77 12.14
N ARG A 123 14.02 -4.41 11.64
CA ARG A 123 14.79 -5.35 10.83
C ARG A 123 14.97 -6.57 11.74
N LYS A 124 14.04 -7.52 11.68
CA LYS A 124 14.42 -8.90 11.95
C LYS A 124 15.43 -9.16 10.87
N GLY A 125 16.70 -9.05 11.25
CA GLY A 125 17.78 -9.51 10.40
C GLY A 125 17.34 -10.88 9.91
N TYR A 126 17.32 -11.04 8.60
CA TYR A 126 17.70 -12.34 8.09
C TYR A 126 19.04 -12.59 8.75
N VAL A 127 19.04 -13.39 9.82
CA VAL A 127 20.25 -14.02 10.31
C VAL A 127 20.61 -14.92 9.16
N GLY A 128 21.35 -14.36 8.21
CA GLY A 128 22.22 -15.14 7.37
C GLY A 128 23.04 -15.93 8.36
N VAL A 129 22.72 -17.22 8.47
CA VAL A 129 23.61 -18.18 9.08
C VAL A 129 24.88 -18.06 8.25
N GLN A 130 25.81 -17.27 8.78
CA GLN A 130 27.18 -17.21 8.31
C GLN A 130 27.64 -18.65 8.18
N ALA A 131 28.24 -18.94 7.03
CA ALA A 131 28.92 -20.18 6.73
C ALA A 131 29.87 -20.55 7.87
N GLY A 132 29.40 -21.41 8.77
CA GLY A 132 30.21 -22.25 9.63
C GLY A 132 30.28 -23.61 8.96
N SER A 133 31.49 -23.97 8.54
CA SER A 133 31.85 -25.30 8.07
C SER A 133 31.60 -26.33 9.16
N GLU A 134 30.41 -26.90 9.24
CA GLU A 134 30.20 -28.14 10.00
C GLU A 134 29.39 -29.12 9.14
N SER A 135 30.13 -30.08 8.62
CA SER A 135 29.65 -31.35 8.11
C SER A 135 28.76 -32.01 9.16
N SER A 136 27.45 -32.01 8.95
CA SER A 136 26.51 -32.83 9.70
C SER A 136 25.50 -33.42 8.72
N HIS A 137 25.86 -34.58 8.20
CA HIS A 137 24.95 -35.48 7.51
C HIS A 137 23.82 -35.88 8.47
N ASP A 138 22.59 -35.43 8.22
CA ASP A 138 21.39 -36.13 8.67
C ASP A 138 20.89 -37.03 7.51
N PRO A 139 20.84 -38.36 7.67
CA PRO A 139 20.79 -39.32 6.57
C PRO A 139 19.36 -39.78 6.23
N ILE A 140 18.44 -38.89 5.84
CA ILE A 140 17.04 -39.30 5.54
C ILE A 140 16.57 -38.98 4.11
N LEU A 141 17.33 -38.28 3.27
CA LEU A 141 16.88 -37.91 1.91
C LEU A 141 17.84 -38.28 0.76
N SER A 142 18.86 -39.10 1.00
CA SER A 142 19.94 -39.33 0.02
C SER A 142 19.59 -40.24 -1.16
N ASN A 143 18.45 -40.94 -1.16
CA ASN A 143 18.15 -41.92 -2.22
C ASN A 143 17.35 -41.37 -3.41
N ASN A 144 16.89 -40.12 -3.39
CA ASN A 144 16.09 -39.53 -4.48
C ASN A 144 16.68 -38.21 -5.02
N ILE A 145 17.94 -37.91 -4.69
CA ILE A 145 18.62 -36.68 -5.11
C ILE A 145 19.72 -37.08 -6.08
N GLU A 146 19.61 -36.64 -7.32
CA GLU A 146 20.68 -36.80 -8.31
C GLU A 146 21.91 -36.01 -7.84
N PRO A 147 23.12 -36.60 -7.91
CA PRO A 147 24.34 -35.90 -7.58
C PRO A 147 24.48 -34.64 -8.45
N MET A 148 24.94 -33.55 -7.84
CA MET A 148 25.03 -32.24 -8.50
C MET A 148 26.00 -32.29 -9.70
N PRO A 149 25.63 -31.72 -10.87
CA PRO A 149 26.54 -31.67 -12.00
C PRO A 149 27.79 -30.82 -11.71
N PRO A 150 28.99 -31.26 -12.11
CA PRO A 150 30.22 -30.49 -11.91
C PRO A 150 30.15 -29.16 -12.68
N GLY A 151 30.32 -28.03 -11.98
CA GLY A 151 30.23 -26.67 -12.55
C GLY A 151 29.14 -25.77 -11.97
N PHE A 152 28.29 -26.31 -11.08
CA PHE A 152 27.28 -25.57 -10.31
C PHE A 152 27.71 -25.28 -8.85
N ASP A 153 28.93 -25.67 -8.46
CA ASP A 153 29.51 -25.37 -7.16
C ASP A 153 29.54 -23.86 -6.92
N GLY A 154 28.84 -23.40 -5.89
CA GLY A 154 28.75 -21.98 -5.53
C GLY A 154 27.78 -21.13 -6.36
N LYS A 155 27.04 -21.71 -7.32
CA LYS A 155 26.03 -21.00 -8.13
C LYS A 155 24.60 -21.19 -7.62
N GLU A 156 24.43 -21.30 -6.31
CA GLU A 156 23.11 -21.43 -5.67
C GLU A 156 22.37 -20.08 -5.77
N ALA A 157 21.34 -19.99 -6.61
CA ALA A 157 20.51 -18.80 -6.73
C ALA A 157 19.47 -18.72 -5.59
N ILE A 158 18.92 -19.86 -5.17
CA ILE A 158 17.95 -19.95 -4.07
C ILE A 158 18.29 -21.16 -3.21
N ARG A 159 18.48 -20.94 -1.91
CA ARG A 159 18.71 -22.00 -0.92
C ARG A 159 17.57 -22.02 0.09
N LEU A 160 16.81 -23.10 0.09
CA LEU A 160 15.74 -23.35 1.06
C LEU A 160 16.25 -24.39 2.06
N ASN A 161 16.28 -24.03 3.34
CA ASN A 161 16.71 -24.94 4.40
C ASN A 161 15.55 -25.14 5.39
N SER A 162 15.06 -26.37 5.52
CA SER A 162 14.09 -26.78 6.53
C SER A 162 12.83 -25.91 6.63
N ILE A 163 12.27 -25.50 5.48
CA ILE A 163 11.10 -24.62 5.43
C ILE A 163 9.85 -25.34 5.92
N LYS A 164 9.18 -24.75 6.91
CA LYS A 164 7.93 -25.24 7.48
C LYS A 164 6.81 -24.22 7.26
N LYS A 165 5.66 -24.69 6.78
CA LYS A 165 4.49 -23.84 6.53
C LYS A 165 3.23 -24.53 7.05
N ILE A 166 2.55 -23.88 7.98
CA ILE A 166 1.30 -24.37 8.56
C ILE A 166 0.20 -23.35 8.27
N TYR A 167 -0.86 -23.78 7.61
CA TYR A 167 -2.09 -23.02 7.45
C TYR A 167 -3.08 -23.39 8.56
N LYS A 168 -3.68 -22.37 9.17
CA LYS A 168 -4.75 -22.53 10.15
C LYS A 168 -6.04 -22.00 9.54
N LYS A 169 -7.04 -22.87 9.36
CA LYS A 169 -8.38 -22.48 8.91
C LYS A 169 -9.40 -23.01 9.90
N LYS A 170 -10.10 -22.08 10.57
CA LYS A 170 -11.01 -22.38 11.69
C LYS A 170 -10.30 -23.25 12.74
N ASP A 171 -10.64 -24.54 12.77
CA ASP A 171 -10.13 -25.53 13.72
C ASP A 171 -9.14 -26.54 13.09
N LYS A 172 -8.95 -26.49 11.76
CA LYS A 172 -8.03 -27.41 11.06
C LYS A 172 -6.66 -26.76 10.89
N ARG A 173 -5.65 -27.37 11.51
CA ARG A 173 -4.23 -27.12 11.22
C ARG A 173 -3.80 -28.04 10.08
N THR A 174 -3.40 -27.45 8.96
CA THR A 174 -2.84 -28.19 7.82
C THR A 174 -1.39 -27.75 7.64
N GLU A 175 -0.46 -28.68 7.87
CA GLU A 175 0.95 -28.48 7.58
C GLU A 175 1.18 -28.71 6.08
N ALA A 176 1.45 -27.63 5.36
CA ALA A 176 1.67 -27.64 3.91
C ALA A 176 3.13 -27.94 3.52
N LEU A 177 4.10 -27.49 4.34
CA LEU A 177 5.52 -27.81 4.16
C LEU A 177 6.08 -28.34 5.48
N ARG A 178 6.76 -29.50 5.43
CA ARG A 178 7.26 -30.26 6.59
C ARG A 178 8.80 -30.27 6.67
N GLY A 179 9.42 -29.09 6.58
CA GLY A 179 10.89 -29.00 6.57
C GLY A 179 11.47 -29.24 5.18
N LEU A 180 10.96 -28.52 4.17
CA LEU A 180 11.47 -28.59 2.81
C LEU A 180 12.87 -27.97 2.73
N SER A 181 13.84 -28.76 2.27
CA SER A 181 15.18 -28.29 1.91
C SER A 181 15.39 -28.49 0.41
N LEU A 182 15.73 -27.43 -0.31
CA LEU A 182 15.88 -27.42 -1.76
C LEU A 182 16.85 -26.32 -2.19
N ASN A 183 17.78 -26.65 -3.07
CA ASN A 183 18.69 -25.70 -3.69
C ASN A 183 18.32 -25.55 -5.17
N ILE A 184 18.25 -24.31 -5.65
CA ILE A 184 17.99 -23.95 -7.05
C ILE A 184 19.21 -23.18 -7.54
N TYR A 185 19.70 -23.56 -8.71
CA TYR A 185 20.95 -23.04 -9.25
C TYR A 185 20.71 -22.07 -10.41
N GLU A 186 21.63 -21.13 -10.59
CA GLU A 186 21.57 -20.16 -11.68
C GLU A 186 21.69 -20.85 -13.05
N GLY A 187 20.78 -20.53 -13.98
CA GLY A 187 20.75 -21.14 -15.30
C GLY A 187 20.07 -22.50 -15.39
N GLN A 188 19.55 -23.04 -14.27
CA GLN A 188 18.75 -24.27 -14.25
C GLN A 188 17.26 -23.97 -14.34
N ILE A 189 16.53 -24.73 -15.16
CA ILE A 189 15.06 -24.74 -15.14
C ILE A 189 14.62 -25.75 -14.10
N THR A 190 14.07 -25.27 -12.98
CA THR A 190 13.50 -26.13 -11.92
C THR A 190 11.98 -26.19 -12.04
N ALA A 191 11.42 -27.40 -12.09
CA ALA A 191 9.98 -27.63 -12.11
C ALA A 191 9.53 -28.35 -10.83
N LEU A 192 8.48 -27.83 -10.16
CA LEU A 192 7.87 -28.46 -8.99
C LEU A 192 6.65 -29.28 -9.42
N LEU A 193 6.76 -30.62 -9.37
CA LEU A 193 5.68 -31.54 -9.73
C LEU A 193 5.11 -32.25 -8.50
N GLY A 194 3.81 -32.54 -8.50
CA GLY A 194 3.15 -33.26 -7.43
C GLY A 194 1.63 -33.24 -7.57
N HIS A 195 0.92 -34.09 -6.83
CA HIS A 195 -0.54 -34.14 -6.85
C HIS A 195 -1.20 -32.88 -6.26
N SER A 196 -2.48 -32.64 -6.54
CA SER A 196 -3.22 -31.54 -5.89
C SER A 196 -3.16 -31.70 -4.36
N GLY A 197 -2.89 -30.61 -3.64
CA GLY A 197 -2.72 -30.63 -2.18
C GLY A 197 -1.31 -31.00 -1.67
N SER A 198 -0.34 -31.24 -2.55
CA SER A 198 1.05 -31.57 -2.16
C SER A 198 1.89 -30.38 -1.64
N GLY A 199 1.31 -29.19 -1.48
CA GLY A 199 2.02 -28.01 -0.98
C GLY A 199 2.77 -27.17 -2.03
N LYS A 200 2.61 -27.42 -3.34
CA LYS A 200 3.31 -26.66 -4.41
C LYS A 200 3.04 -25.14 -4.41
N THR A 201 1.86 -24.72 -3.95
CA THR A 201 1.43 -23.30 -3.94
C THR A 201 1.66 -22.64 -2.57
N ALA A 202 2.20 -23.38 -1.60
CA ALA A 202 2.37 -22.94 -0.22
C ALA A 202 3.61 -22.08 -0.01
#